data_AF-A0A972Y247-F1
#
_entry.id   AF-A0A972Y247-F1
#
_cell.length_a   1.000
_cell.length_b   1.000
_cell.length_c   1.000
_cell.angle_alpha   90.00
_cell.angle_beta   90.00
_cell.angle_gamma   90.00
#
_symmetry.space_group_name_H-M   'P 1'
#
loop_
_entity.id
_entity.type
_entity.pdbx_description
1 polymer ?
#
loop_
_entity_poly.entity_id
_entity_poly.type
_entity_poly.pdbx_seq_one_letter_code
_entity_poly.pdbx_strand_id
1 'polypeptide(L)'
;MPKRKDIKTILLIGSGPIVIGQACEFDYSGSQALRSLREDGIKTILINSNPATIMTDPSMADHVYLKPLNTKSIIEILKNHPDIDAVLPTMGGQTALNLCIEAD
;
A
#
# COMPACT_ATOMS: atom_id res chain seq x y z
N MET A 1 13.62 -2.48 18.83
CA MET A 1 12.44 -1.90 19.51
C MET A 1 11.27 -2.85 19.30
N PRO A 2 10.41 -3.07 20.30
CA PRO A 2 9.23 -3.92 20.13
C PRO A 2 8.21 -3.29 19.17
N LYS A 3 7.28 -4.10 18.66
CA LYS A 3 6.15 -3.66 17.82
C LYS A 3 5.38 -2.51 18.49
N ARG A 4 5.06 -1.47 17.71
CA ARG A 4 4.14 -0.38 18.11
C ARG A 4 2.71 -0.91 18.29
N LYS A 5 2.09 -0.61 19.42
CA LYS A 5 0.74 -1.11 19.79
C LYS A 5 -0.39 -0.14 19.41
N ASP A 6 -0.03 1.10 19.13
CA ASP A 6 -0.93 2.17 18.73
C ASP A 6 -1.31 2.11 17.24
N ILE A 7 -0.48 1.48 16.40
CA ILE A 7 -0.76 1.25 14.97
C ILE A 7 -1.45 -0.11 14.81
N LYS A 8 -2.67 -0.09 14.29
CA LYS A 8 -3.50 -1.26 14.03
C LYS A 8 -3.85 -1.42 12.57
N THR A 9 -3.96 -0.32 11.82
CA THR A 9 -4.28 -0.33 10.39
C THR A 9 -3.28 0.48 9.60
N ILE A 10 -2.76 -0.10 8.51
CA ILE A 10 -1.79 0.55 7.62
C ILE A 10 -2.30 0.57 6.19
N LEU A 11 -2.20 1.74 5.55
CA LEU A 11 -2.35 1.89 4.10
C LEU A 11 -0.98 1.74 3.41
N LEU A 12 -0.83 0.73 2.56
CA LEU A 12 0.32 0.55 1.68
C LEU A 12 0.02 1.15 0.30
N ILE A 13 0.97 1.93 -0.22
CA ILE A 13 0.88 2.50 -1.58
C ILE A 13 1.81 1.70 -2.49
N GLY A 14 1.23 1.03 -3.50
CA GLY A 14 1.97 0.28 -4.52
C GLY A 14 2.63 1.17 -5.58
N SER A 15 3.36 0.54 -6.50
CA SER A 15 4.13 1.24 -7.53
C SER A 15 3.34 1.67 -8.78
N GLY A 16 2.19 1.04 -9.02
CA GLY A 16 1.45 1.20 -10.27
C GLY A 16 2.04 0.32 -11.38
N PRO A 17 1.80 0.67 -12.66
CA PRO A 17 2.22 -0.13 -13.81
C PRO A 17 3.74 -0.27 -13.89
N ILE A 18 4.19 -1.37 -14.49
CA ILE A 18 5.62 -1.63 -14.74
C ILE A 18 6.14 -0.66 -15.81
N VAL A 19 7.24 0.02 -15.50
CA VAL A 19 7.97 0.88 -16.42
C VAL A 19 9.49 0.62 -16.31
N ILE A 20 10.26 1.05 -17.31
CA ILE A 20 11.72 0.98 -17.24
C ILE A 20 12.19 1.80 -16.02
N GLY A 21 12.96 1.17 -15.14
CA GLY A 21 13.45 1.77 -13.89
C GLY A 21 12.51 1.65 -12.69
N GLN A 22 11.30 1.10 -12.86
CA GLN A 22 10.38 0.78 -11.76
C GLN A 22 9.50 -0.41 -12.16
N ALA A 23 9.92 -1.62 -11.79
CA ALA A 23 9.35 -2.85 -12.30
C ALA A 23 8.89 -3.82 -11.17
N CYS A 24 9.08 -5.12 -11.39
CA CYS A 24 8.54 -6.20 -10.57
C CYS A 24 9.08 -6.22 -9.13
N GLU A 25 10.20 -5.54 -8.86
CA GLU A 25 10.80 -5.43 -7.53
C GLU A 25 9.83 -4.85 -6.48
N PHE A 26 8.87 -4.03 -6.89
CA PHE A 26 7.87 -3.44 -6.00
C PHE A 26 6.66 -4.34 -5.75
N ASP A 27 6.32 -5.24 -6.68
CA ASP A 27 5.35 -6.30 -6.38
C ASP A 27 5.93 -7.27 -5.33
N TYR A 28 7.19 -7.67 -5.52
CA TYR A 28 7.91 -8.49 -4.56
C TYR A 28 7.98 -7.82 -3.17
N SER A 29 8.43 -6.56 -3.12
CA SER A 29 8.59 -5.81 -1.87
C SER A 29 7.26 -5.53 -1.19
N GLY A 30 6.24 -5.10 -1.95
CA GLY A 30 4.89 -4.87 -1.45
C GLY A 30 4.25 -6.15 -0.90
N SER A 31 4.40 -7.27 -1.60
CA SER A 31 3.91 -8.58 -1.14
C SER A 31 4.57 -9.02 0.17
N GLN A 32 5.88 -8.80 0.33
CA GLN A 32 6.57 -9.09 1.59
C GLN A 32 6.10 -8.20 2.73
N ALA A 33 5.93 -6.90 2.48
CA ALA A 33 5.45 -5.96 3.48
C ALA A 33 4.05 -6.35 3.97
N LEU A 34 3.12 -6.69 3.07
CA LEU A 34 1.78 -7.13 3.45
C LEU A 34 1.78 -8.39 4.30
N ARG A 35 2.61 -9.39 3.93
CA ARG A 35 2.75 -10.63 4.72
C ARG A 35 3.30 -10.35 6.11
N SER A 36 4.37 -9.55 6.21
CA SER A 36 4.97 -9.21 7.49
C SER A 36 4.02 -8.44 8.40
N LEU A 37 3.27 -7.48 7.86
CA LEU A 37 2.27 -6.73 8.63
C LEU A 37 1.13 -7.63 9.13
N ARG A 38 0.69 -8.57 8.28
CA ARG A 38 -0.34 -9.55 8.66
C ARG A 38 0.13 -10.52 9.74
N GLU A 39 1.36 -11.01 9.67
CA GLU A 39 1.95 -11.89 10.70
C GLU A 39 1.99 -11.19 12.07
N ASP A 40 2.19 -9.87 12.06
CA ASP A 40 2.08 -9.04 13.25
C ASP A 40 0.62 -8.75 13.66
N GLY A 41 -0.38 -9.13 12.88
CA GLY A 41 -1.80 -8.85 13.16
C GLY A 41 -2.19 -7.39 12.93
N ILE A 42 -1.52 -6.69 12.01
CA ILE A 42 -1.88 -5.35 11.55
C ILE A 42 -2.85 -5.50 10.38
N LYS A 43 -3.98 -4.77 10.42
CA LYS A 43 -4.91 -4.67 9.29
C LYS A 43 -4.25 -3.91 8.15
N THR A 44 -4.34 -4.44 6.95
CA THR A 44 -3.65 -3.95 5.77
C THR A 44 -4.64 -3.50 4.72
N ILE A 45 -4.45 -2.29 4.23
CA ILE A 45 -5.18 -1.72 3.10
C ILE A 45 -4.15 -1.44 2.02
N LEU A 46 -4.38 -1.92 0.81
CA LEU A 46 -3.50 -1.70 -0.32
C LEU A 46 -4.20 -0.86 -1.39
N ILE A 47 -3.48 0.09 -1.97
CA ILE A 47 -3.81 0.67 -3.28
C ILE A 47 -2.69 0.37 -4.29
N ASN A 48 -3.06 -0.16 -5.45
CA ASN A 48 -2.16 -0.29 -6.61
C ASN A 48 -3.00 -0.27 -7.89
N SER A 49 -2.54 0.39 -8.94
CA SER A 49 -3.28 0.41 -10.22
C SER A 49 -2.93 -0.75 -11.15
N ASN A 50 -1.87 -1.52 -10.86
CA ASN A 50 -1.44 -2.64 -11.69
C ASN A 50 -2.16 -3.94 -11.29
N PRO A 51 -3.04 -4.50 -12.13
CA PRO A 51 -3.76 -5.73 -11.82
C PRO A 51 -2.91 -7.01 -11.97
N ALA A 52 -1.73 -6.93 -12.59
CA ALA A 52 -0.87 -8.06 -12.87
C ALA A 52 0.20 -8.26 -11.77
N THR A 53 -0.19 -8.10 -10.50
CA THR A 53 0.73 -8.20 -9.35
C THR A 53 0.18 -9.16 -8.30
N ILE A 54 1.07 -9.89 -7.63
CA ILE A 54 0.68 -10.79 -6.54
C ILE A 54 0.14 -9.97 -5.37
N MET A 55 0.73 -8.81 -5.06
CA MET A 55 0.27 -7.96 -3.95
C MET A 55 -1.20 -7.54 -4.08
N THR A 56 -1.75 -7.49 -5.30
CA THR A 56 -3.16 -7.16 -5.56
C THR A 56 -4.11 -8.35 -5.52
N ASP A 57 -3.62 -9.56 -5.24
CA ASP A 57 -4.51 -10.70 -5.02
C ASP A 57 -5.42 -10.43 -3.81
N PRO A 58 -6.72 -10.78 -3.87
CA PRO A 58 -7.66 -10.52 -2.78
C PRO A 58 -7.26 -11.14 -1.43
N SER A 59 -6.40 -12.17 -1.46
CA SER A 59 -5.89 -12.83 -0.26
C SER A 59 -4.71 -12.10 0.38
N MET A 60 -4.12 -11.09 -0.26
CA MET A 60 -2.84 -10.48 0.18
C MET A 60 -2.99 -9.29 1.14
N ALA A 61 -4.12 -8.59 1.12
CA ALA A 61 -4.45 -7.53 2.09
C ALA A 61 -5.91 -7.67 2.55
N ASP A 62 -6.28 -7.02 3.66
CA ASP A 62 -7.67 -7.02 4.13
C ASP A 62 -8.59 -6.24 3.18
N HIS A 63 -8.06 -5.17 2.57
CA HIS A 63 -8.70 -4.45 1.49
C HIS A 63 -7.71 -4.15 0.37
N VAL A 64 -8.08 -4.46 -0.87
CA VAL A 64 -7.28 -4.16 -2.07
C VAL A 64 -8.05 -3.20 -2.97
N TYR A 65 -7.41 -2.09 -3.34
CA TYR A 65 -7.93 -1.09 -4.25
C TYR A 65 -7.14 -1.07 -5.56
N LEU A 66 -7.75 -1.63 -6.62
CA LEU A 66 -7.32 -1.43 -8.00
C LEU A 66 -7.82 -0.08 -8.53
N LYS A 67 -7.15 0.99 -8.10
CA LYS A 67 -7.49 2.39 -8.44
C LYS A 67 -6.27 3.15 -8.96
N PRO A 68 -6.47 4.23 -9.74
CA PRO A 68 -5.37 5.10 -10.13
C PRO A 68 -4.62 5.65 -8.91
N LEU A 69 -3.28 5.67 -8.98
CA LEU A 69 -2.43 6.22 -7.93
C LEU A 69 -2.41 7.75 -8.01
N ASN A 70 -3.44 8.38 -7.45
CA ASN A 70 -3.59 9.83 -7.36
C ASN A 70 -4.26 10.25 -6.05
N THR A 71 -4.13 11.52 -5.70
CA THR A 71 -4.60 12.09 -4.43
C THR A 71 -6.11 11.94 -4.24
N LYS A 72 -6.90 11.98 -5.31
CA LYS A 72 -8.37 11.75 -5.22
C LYS A 72 -8.69 10.34 -4.73
N SER A 73 -7.96 9.34 -5.24
CA SER A 73 -8.14 7.94 -4.83
C SER A 73 -7.68 7.71 -3.39
N ILE A 74 -6.59 8.35 -2.98
CA ILE A 74 -6.12 8.33 -1.58
C ILE A 74 -7.18 8.92 -0.64
N ILE A 75 -7.69 10.12 -0.95
CA ILE A 75 -8.76 10.78 -0.16
C ILE A 75 -10.00 9.89 -0.05
N GLU A 76 -10.41 9.24 -1.15
CA GLU A 76 -11.56 8.32 -1.13
C GLU A 76 -11.32 7.13 -0.19
N ILE A 77 -10.14 6.51 -0.25
CA ILE A 77 -9.78 5.38 0.62
C ILE A 77 -9.74 5.81 2.09
N LEU A 78 -9.10 6.94 2.40
CA LEU A 78 -9.03 7.48 3.76
C LEU A 78 -10.42 7.81 4.32
N LYS A 79 -11.35 8.30 3.49
CA LYS A 79 -12.75 8.52 3.90
C LYS A 79 -13.50 7.22 4.20
N ASN A 80 -13.23 6.16 3.44
CA ASN A 80 -13.85 4.85 3.64
C ASN A 80 -13.24 4.09 4.83
N HIS A 81 -12.00 4.40 5.19
CA HIS A 81 -11.25 3.77 6.28
C HIS A 81 -10.67 4.83 7.22
N PRO A 82 -11.52 5.51 8.02
CA PRO A 82 -11.08 6.50 9.00
C PRO A 82 -10.22 5.89 10.13
N ASP A 83 -10.12 4.56 10.19
CA ASP A 83 -9.31 3.78 11.11
C ASP A 83 -7.86 3.55 10.64
N ILE A 84 -7.44 4.12 9.50
CA ILE A 84 -6.04 4.07 9.06
C ILE A 84 -5.17 4.90 10.02
N ASP A 85 -4.23 4.23 10.71
CA ASP A 85 -3.34 4.88 11.67
C ASP A 85 -2.03 5.37 11.03
N ALA A 86 -1.59 4.72 9.95
CA ALA A 86 -0.33 5.05 9.28
C ALA A 86 -0.35 4.69 7.79
N VAL A 87 0.53 5.35 7.04
CA VAL A 87 0.79 5.08 5.63
C VAL A 87 2.20 4.52 5.47
N LEU A 88 2.37 3.49 4.63
CA LEU A 88 3.65 2.92 4.26
C LEU A 88 3.95 3.21 2.78
N PRO A 89 4.63 4.33 2.46
CA PRO A 89 4.88 4.76 1.08
C PRO A 89 6.20 4.25 0.51
N THR A 90 6.96 3.43 1.24
CA THR A 90 8.33 3.05 0.91
C THR A 90 8.44 1.78 0.06
N MET A 91 7.33 1.08 -0.17
CA MET A 91 7.30 -0.21 -0.89
C MET A 91 6.81 -0.08 -2.34
N GLY A 92 6.49 1.13 -2.81
CA GLY A 92 5.96 1.40 -4.15
C GLY A 92 6.84 2.32 -4.99
N GLY A 93 8.15 2.35 -4.74
CA GLY A 93 9.11 3.11 -5.53
C GLY A 93 8.85 4.62 -5.50
N GLN A 94 9.24 5.30 -6.58
CA GLN A 94 9.11 6.75 -6.66
C GLN A 94 7.65 7.20 -6.77
N THR A 95 6.79 6.38 -7.40
CA THR A 95 5.34 6.67 -7.47
C THR A 95 4.76 6.84 -6.07
N ALA A 96 5.02 5.90 -5.16
CA ALA A 96 4.48 5.95 -3.81
C ALA A 96 5.04 7.11 -2.98
N LEU A 97 6.35 7.37 -3.09
CA LEU A 97 6.99 8.50 -2.39
C LEU A 97 6.41 9.86 -2.85
N ASN A 98 6.31 10.07 -4.17
CA ASN A 98 5.77 11.32 -4.71
C ASN A 98 4.30 11.51 -4.33
N LEU A 99 3.49 10.46 -4.45
CA LEU A 99 2.07 10.53 -4.10
C LEU A 99 1.87 10.78 -2.61
N CYS A 100 2.71 10.20 -1.75
CA CYS A 100 2.64 10.45 -0.31
C CYS A 100 2.94 11.92 0.03
N ILE A 101 3.93 12.53 -0.63
CA ILE A 101 4.26 13.95 -0.44
C ILE A 101 3.15 14.86 -1.01
N GLU A 102 2.55 14.49 -2.14
CA GLU A 102 1.44 15.25 -2.74
C GLU A 102 0.18 15.24 -1.86
N ALA A 103 -0.02 14.15 -1.10
CA ALA A 103 -1.22 13.92 -0.29
C ALA A 103 -1.07 14.31 1.20
N ASP A 104 0.10 14.78 1.64
CA ASP A 104 0.37 15.26 3.01
C ASP A 104 -0.31 16.62 3.29
#